data_AF-A0A652L9R3-F1
#
_entry.id   AF-A0A652L9R3-F1
#
_cell.length_a   1.000
_cell.length_b   1.000
_cell.length_c   1.000
_cell.angle_alpha   90.00
_cell.angle_beta   90.00
_cell.angle_gamma   90.00
#
_symmetry.space_group_name_H-M   'P 1'
#
loop_
_entity.id
_entity.type
_entity.pdbx_description
1 polymer ?
#
loop_
_entity_poly.entity_id
_entity_poly.type
_entity_poly.pdbx_seq_one_letter_code
_entity_poly.pdbx_strand_id
1 'polypeptide(L)'
;MPAVSVRALRGPAVRRLLALRREGKLTTGQVRSAADVLGVRERAVWRWLAAAERDEAAARAPGERAAYPGRFTVTDEVRALLG
;
A
#
# COMPACT_ATOMS: atom_id res chain seq x y z
N MET A 1 13.19 -13.58 19.20
CA MET A 1 12.87 -13.44 17.76
C MET A 1 13.58 -12.19 17.26
N PRO A 2 14.41 -12.22 16.20
CA PRO A 2 15.00 -10.99 15.69
C PRO A 2 13.84 -10.07 15.31
N ALA A 3 13.87 -8.83 15.79
CA ALA A 3 12.83 -7.85 15.54
C ALA A 3 12.94 -7.41 14.07
N VAL A 4 12.45 -8.24 13.16
CA VAL A 4 12.17 -7.82 11.80
C VAL A 4 11.21 -6.65 11.95
N SER A 5 11.66 -5.46 11.53
CA SER A 5 10.82 -4.28 11.65
C SER A 5 9.48 -4.55 10.95
N VAL A 6 8.38 -4.17 11.58
CA VAL A 6 7.03 -4.34 11.02
C VAL A 6 6.93 -3.74 9.60
N ARG A 7 7.75 -2.70 9.32
CA ARG A 7 7.91 -2.12 7.98
C ARG A 7 8.49 -3.10 6.96
N ALA A 8 9.53 -3.86 7.32
CA ALA A 8 10.13 -4.86 6.44
C ALA A 8 9.17 -6.00 6.08
N LEU A 9 8.18 -6.28 6.94
CA LEU A 9 7.16 -7.30 6.69
C LEU A 9 6.08 -6.87 5.68
N ARG A 10 5.92 -5.56 5.42
CA ARG A 10 4.87 -5.05 4.54
C ARG A 10 4.99 -5.60 3.11
N GLY A 11 6.20 -5.60 2.55
CA GLY A 11 6.42 -6.06 1.18
C GLY A 11 6.08 -7.55 0.98
N PRO A 12 6.66 -8.47 1.77
CA PRO A 12 6.27 -9.88 1.76
C PRO A 12 4.77 -10.10 1.98
N ALA A 13 4.14 -9.39 2.92
CA ALA A 13 2.70 -9.52 3.19
C ALA A 13 1.84 -9.11 1.99
N VAL A 14 2.12 -7.96 1.37
CA VAL A 14 1.38 -7.50 0.18
C VAL A 14 1.57 -8.44 -1.01
N ARG A 15 2.78 -8.97 -1.23
CA ARG A 15 3.02 -9.98 -2.28
C ARG A 15 2.19 -11.24 -2.07
N ARG A 16 2.10 -11.73 -0.82
CA ARG A 16 1.30 -12.92 -0.51
C ARG A 16 -0.20 -12.69 -0.74
N LEU A 17 -0.71 -11.55 -0.30
CA LEU A 17 -2.11 -11.17 -0.51
C LEU A 17 -2.43 -10.96 -2.00
N LEU A 18 -1.50 -10.39 -2.77
CA LEU A 18 -1.64 -10.23 -4.22
C LEU A 18 -1.72 -11.59 -4.94
N ALA A 19 -0.87 -12.54 -4.54
CA ALA A 19 -0.95 -13.91 -5.07
C ALA A 19 -2.33 -14.55 -4.78
N LEU A 20 -2.83 -14.45 -3.54
CA LEU A 20 -4.16 -14.93 -3.18
C LEU A 20 -5.27 -14.26 -4.00
N ARG A 21 -5.12 -12.97 -4.33
CA ARG A 21 -6.09 -12.25 -5.15
C ARG A 21 -6.08 -12.73 -6.60
N ARG A 22 -4.89 -12.93 -7.18
CA ARG A 22 -4.74 -13.50 -8.53
C ARG A 22 -5.32 -14.91 -8.63
N GLU A 23 -5.25 -15.68 -7.54
CA GLU A 23 -5.88 -17.00 -7.43
C GLU A 23 -7.40 -16.95 -7.16
N GLY A 24 -8.00 -15.76 -6.96
CA GLY A 24 -9.42 -15.63 -6.60
C GLY A 24 -9.77 -16.06 -5.18
N LYS A 25 -8.77 -16.22 -4.31
CA LYS A 25 -8.90 -16.75 -2.93
C LYS A 25 -8.72 -15.69 -1.84
N LEU A 26 -8.54 -14.43 -2.21
CA LEU A 26 -8.37 -13.34 -1.24
C LEU A 26 -9.69 -13.04 -0.56
N THR A 27 -9.70 -13.15 0.77
CA THR A 27 -10.84 -12.78 1.61
C THR A 27 -10.55 -11.53 2.42
N THR A 28 -11.61 -10.79 2.77
CA THR A 28 -11.51 -9.63 3.67
C THR A 28 -10.90 -10.01 5.03
N GLY A 29 -11.16 -11.22 5.52
CA GLY A 29 -10.58 -11.74 6.76
C GLY A 29 -9.05 -11.82 6.70
N GLN A 30 -8.48 -12.31 5.60
CA GLN A 30 -7.03 -12.37 5.41
C GLN A 30 -6.39 -10.97 5.36
N VAL A 31 -7.06 -10.01 4.74
CA VAL A 31 -6.60 -8.61 4.70
C VAL A 31 -6.63 -7.99 6.09
N ARG A 32 -7.66 -8.26 6.89
CA ARG A 32 -7.77 -7.80 8.28
C ARG A 32 -6.67 -8.41 9.16
N SER A 33 -6.49 -9.73 9.12
CA SER A 33 -5.41 -10.38 9.88
C SER A 33 -4.03 -9.82 9.54
N ALA A 34 -3.77 -9.55 8.26
CA ALA A 34 -2.52 -8.92 7.84
C ALA A 34 -2.40 -7.48 8.37
N ALA A 35 -3.50 -6.71 8.36
CA ALA A 35 -3.53 -5.36 8.90
C ALA A 35 -3.21 -5.32 10.40
N ASP A 36 -3.78 -6.24 11.17
CA ASP A 36 -3.57 -6.37 12.61
C ASP A 36 -2.10 -6.71 12.93
N VAL A 37 -1.52 -7.70 12.24
CA VAL A 37 -0.09 -8.08 12.38
C VAL A 37 0.84 -6.93 12.00
N LEU A 38 0.48 -6.15 10.98
CA LEU A 38 1.28 -5.02 10.50
C LEU A 38 1.03 -3.72 11.28
N GLY A 39 0.10 -3.70 12.25
CA GLY A 39 -0.27 -2.52 13.02
C GLY A 39 -0.80 -1.37 12.16
N VAL A 40 -1.52 -1.67 11.07
CA VAL A 40 -2.10 -0.68 10.15
C VAL A 40 -3.61 -0.88 10.01
N ARG A 41 -4.30 0.11 9.45
CA ARG A 41 -5.72 -0.02 9.14
C ARG A 41 -5.93 -0.91 7.92
N GLU A 42 -7.00 -1.70 7.90
CA GLU A 42 -7.39 -2.55 6.76
C GLU A 42 -7.42 -1.77 5.42
N ARG A 43 -7.96 -0.54 5.43
CA ARG A 43 -7.97 0.37 4.27
C ARG A 43 -6.58 0.64 3.70
N ALA A 44 -5.53 0.69 4.53
CA ALA A 44 -4.16 0.90 4.06
C ALA A 44 -3.68 -0.30 3.24
N VAL A 45 -3.98 -1.51 3.70
CA VAL A 45 -3.61 -2.75 3.00
C VAL A 45 -4.36 -2.85 1.66
N TRP A 46 -5.65 -2.52 1.63
CA TRP A 46 -6.42 -2.45 0.37
C TRP A 46 -5.83 -1.44 -0.62
N ARG A 47 -5.40 -0.27 -0.15
CA ARG A 47 -4.71 0.71 -1.01
C ARG A 47 -3.39 0.19 -1.55
N TRP A 48 -2.63 -0.56 -0.75
CA TRP A 48 -1.38 -1.17 -1.19
C TRP A 48 -1.62 -2.26 -2.23
N LEU A 49 -2.64 -3.10 -2.04
CA LEU A 49 -3.04 -4.10 -3.04
C LEU A 49 -3.44 -3.45 -4.35
N ALA A 50 -4.30 -2.43 -4.31
CA ALA A 50 -4.71 -1.70 -5.51
C ALA A 50 -3.54 -0.98 -6.21
N ALA A 51 -2.49 -0.61 -5.48
CA ALA A 51 -1.26 -0.06 -6.08
C ALA A 51 -0.41 -1.18 -6.70
N ALA A 52 -0.20 -2.29 -5.97
CA ALA A 52 0.57 -3.44 -6.42
C ALA A 52 -0.06 -4.19 -7.62
N GLU A 53 -1.38 -4.12 -7.77
CA GLU A 53 -2.09 -4.62 -8.96
C GLU A 53 -1.79 -3.79 -10.21
N ARG A 54 -1.58 -2.48 -10.05
CA ARG A 54 -1.24 -1.56 -11.15
C ARG A 54 0.24 -1.56 -11.48
N ASP A 55 1.08 -1.70 -10.46
CA ASP A 55 2.53 -1.73 -10.55
C ASP A 55 3.09 -2.70 -9.50
N GLU A 56 3.60 -3.84 -9.97
CA GLU A 56 4.13 -4.88 -9.08
C GLU A 56 5.35 -4.38 -8.26
N ALA A 57 6.07 -3.36 -8.72
CA ALA A 57 7.16 -2.74 -7.97
C ALA A 57 6.67 -2.05 -6.69
N ALA A 58 5.41 -1.58 -6.65
CA ALA A 58 4.80 -0.99 -5.46
C ALA A 58 4.68 -1.99 -4.29
N ALA A 59 4.72 -3.30 -4.57
CA ALA A 59 4.75 -4.33 -3.53
C ALA A 59 6.12 -4.42 -2.81
N ARG A 60 7.19 -3.80 -3.33
CA ARG A 60 8.53 -3.85 -2.72
C ARG A 60 8.58 -3.05 -1.41
N ALA A 61 7.91 -1.90 -1.38
CA ALA A 61 7.89 -1.01 -0.23
C ALA A 61 6.49 -0.38 0.00
N PRO A 62 5.49 -1.20 0.41
CA PRO A 62 4.13 -0.72 0.54
C PRO A 62 3.97 0.36 1.59
N GLY A 63 3.27 1.44 1.23
CA GLY A 63 3.00 2.56 2.11
C GLY A 63 4.19 3.49 2.34
N GLU A 64 5.32 3.25 1.69
CA GLU A 64 6.30 4.31 1.51
C GLU A 64 5.72 5.35 0.57
N ARG A 65 5.82 6.61 0.98
CA ARG A 65 5.52 7.70 0.04
C ARG A 65 6.57 7.62 -1.05
N ALA A 66 6.14 7.60 -2.31
CA ALA A 66 7.05 7.88 -3.41
C ALA A 66 7.81 9.15 -3.04
N ALA A 67 9.14 9.09 -3.07
CA ALA A 67 9.98 10.26 -2.88
C ALA A 67 9.73 11.19 -4.08
N TYR A 68 8.70 12.02 -4.00
CA TYR A 68 8.53 13.13 -4.91
C TYR A 68 9.50 14.21 -4.41
N PRO A 69 10.55 14.53 -5.17
CA PRO A 69 11.56 15.50 -4.72
C PRO A 69 11.00 16.93 -4.64
N GLY A 70 9.83 17.19 -5.22
CA GLY A 70 9.15 18.48 -5.15
C GLY A 70 8.13 18.57 -4.01
N ARG A 71 7.73 19.80 -3.69
CA ARG A 71 6.46 20.03 -2.99
C ARG A 71 5.36 20.10 -4.04
N PHE A 72 4.21 19.47 -3.81
CA PHE A 72 3.04 19.75 -4.63
C PHE A 72 2.62 21.20 -4.38
N THR A 73 2.78 22.03 -5.39
CA THR A 73 2.37 23.44 -5.38
C THR A 73 1.19 23.58 -6.34
N VAL A 74 0.04 23.99 -5.81
CA VAL A 74 -1.11 24.37 -6.64
C VAL A 74 -0.75 25.68 -7.32
N THR A 75 -0.65 25.66 -8.65
CA THR A 75 -0.35 26.87 -9.44
C THR A 75 -1.57 27.79 -9.50
N ASP A 76 -1.36 29.05 -9.86
CA ASP A 76 -2.45 30.03 -9.96
C ASP A 76 -3.48 29.62 -11.03
N GLU A 77 -3.06 28.93 -12.09
CA GLU A 77 -3.97 28.37 -13.10
C GLU A 77 -4.88 27.29 -12.51
N VAL A 78 -4.34 26.37 -11.69
CA VAL A 78 -5.14 25.34 -11.02
C VAL A 78 -6.08 25.97 -9.99
N ARG A 79 -5.64 27.04 -9.30
CA ARG A 79 -6.49 27.78 -8.36
C ARG A 79 -7.68 28.43 -9.08
N ALA A 80 -7.48 29.01 -10.25
CA ALA A 80 -8.55 29.61 -11.05
C ALA A 80 -9.62 28.60 -11.50
N LEU A 81 -9.24 27.33 -11.72
CA LEU A 81 -10.18 26.26 -12.09
C LEU A 81 -10.99 25.71 -10.92
N LEU A 82 -10.53 25.92 -9.68
CA LEU A 82 -11.16 25.38 -8.48
C LEU A 82 -12.18 26.33 -7.83
N GLY A 83 -12.29 27.57 -8.35
CA GLY A 83 -13.42 28.50 -8.16
C GLY A 83 -14.04 28.55 -6.78
#